data_AF-A0A2M7K5T6-F1
#
_entry.id   AF-A0A2M7K5T6-F1
#
_cell.length_a   1.000
_cell.length_b   1.000
_cell.length_c   1.000
_cell.angle_alpha   90.00
_cell.angle_beta   90.00
_cell.angle_gamma   90.00
#
_symmetry.space_group_name_H-M   'P 1'
#
loop_
_entity.id
_entity.type
_entity.pdbx_description
1 polymer ?
#
loop_
_entity_poly.entity_id
_entity_poly.type
_entity_poly.pdbx_seq_one_letter_code
_entity_poly.pdbx_strand_id
1 'polypeptide(L)'
;MKEDLLKFIPEFNLIKDTDLKEKVLKVWDIALKAGNWEAKDLQRMPFTLLIDPCPCSMIEHVRGVVNVSVNAAKALKGVYEDKVKINEDYLIAGALLHDIGKLVEYKEENGRFIQSNGGKLVRHPISGVGLCYGQGIPEEVMHIIASHSWEGDHSRRTPEAIIVHHADFTNFEQFK
;
A
#
# COMPACT_ATOMS: atom_id res chain seq x y z
N MET A 1 16.68 5.28 6.85
CA MET A 1 15.57 5.00 5.91
C MET A 1 15.03 3.58 6.05
N LYS A 2 15.75 2.52 5.68
CA LYS A 2 15.25 1.12 5.86
C LYS A 2 14.94 0.78 7.33
N GLU A 3 15.83 1.13 8.25
CA GLU A 3 15.61 0.92 9.69
C GLU A 3 14.39 1.69 10.21
N ASP A 4 14.21 2.94 9.77
CA ASP A 4 13.04 3.76 10.12
C ASP A 4 11.74 3.14 9.59
N LEU A 5 11.75 2.65 8.35
CA LEU A 5 10.60 1.94 7.76
C LEU A 5 10.24 0.69 8.56
N LEU A 6 11.23 -0.13 8.94
CA LEU A 6 11.00 -1.31 9.77
C LEU A 6 10.53 -0.97 11.19
N LYS A 7 10.94 0.20 11.71
CA LYS A 7 10.51 0.71 13.02
C LYS A 7 9.07 1.24 12.96
N PHE A 8 8.73 2.02 11.94
CA PHE A 8 7.40 2.65 11.81
C PHE A 8 6.35 1.69 11.28
N ILE A 9 6.73 0.74 10.41
CA ILE A 9 5.88 -0.28 9.81
C ILE A 9 6.49 -1.66 10.10
N PRO A 10 6.38 -2.18 11.34
CA PRO A 10 6.93 -3.49 11.70
C PRO A 10 6.35 -4.65 10.87
N GLU A 11 5.21 -4.43 10.21
CA GLU A 11 4.51 -5.39 9.36
C GLU A 11 5.34 -5.85 8.15
N PHE A 12 6.39 -5.13 7.74
CA PHE A 12 7.38 -5.65 6.78
C PHE A 12 8.01 -6.98 7.24
N ASN A 13 8.08 -7.24 8.56
CA ASN A 13 8.61 -8.49 9.10
C ASN A 13 7.64 -9.68 9.00
N LEU A 14 6.41 -9.46 8.55
CA LEU A 14 5.44 -10.53 8.31
C LEU A 14 5.70 -11.26 6.98
N ILE A 15 6.42 -10.62 6.03
CA ILE A 15 6.87 -11.27 4.79
C ILE A 15 7.99 -12.26 5.13
N LYS A 16 7.75 -13.55 4.84
CA LYS A 16 8.68 -14.64 5.12
C LYS A 16 9.72 -14.80 4.01
N ASP A 17 9.32 -14.62 2.75
CA ASP A 17 10.24 -14.53 1.62
C ASP A 17 11.15 -13.30 1.77
N THR A 18 12.42 -13.56 2.07
CA THR A 18 13.43 -12.53 2.31
C THR A 18 13.77 -11.74 1.05
N ASP A 19 13.76 -12.36 -0.13
CA ASP A 19 14.02 -11.65 -1.40
C ASP A 19 12.87 -10.69 -1.72
N LEU A 20 11.62 -11.15 -1.57
CA LEU A 20 10.45 -10.30 -1.74
C LEU A 20 10.45 -9.14 -0.76
N LYS A 21 10.74 -9.39 0.53
CA LYS A 21 10.82 -8.35 1.55
C LYS A 21 11.84 -7.27 1.20
N GLU A 22 13.03 -7.67 0.75
CA GLU A 22 14.08 -6.73 0.35
C GLU A 22 13.66 -5.90 -0.87
N LYS A 23 13.00 -6.51 -1.87
CA LYS A 23 12.45 -5.78 -3.02
C LYS A 23 11.38 -4.78 -2.61
N VAL A 24 10.45 -5.16 -1.73
CA VAL A 24 9.40 -4.28 -1.20
C VAL A 24 10.03 -3.06 -0.49
N LEU A 25 11.00 -3.29 0.40
CA LEU A 25 11.70 -2.20 1.10
C LEU A 25 12.47 -1.29 0.13
N LYS A 26 13.04 -1.86 -0.94
CA LYS A 26 13.71 -1.09 -1.99
C LYS A 26 12.74 -0.22 -2.78
N VAL A 27 11.53 -0.71 -3.09
CA VAL A 27 10.47 0.10 -3.73
C VAL A 27 10.11 1.29 -2.83
N TRP A 28 9.97 1.07 -1.52
CA TRP A 28 9.72 2.15 -0.56
C TRP A 28 10.84 3.21 -0.53
N ASP A 29 12.11 2.80 -0.52
CA ASP A 29 13.26 3.70 -0.59
C ASP A 29 13.26 4.54 -1.89
N ILE A 30 12.96 3.91 -3.03
CA ILE A 30 12.87 4.61 -4.33
C ILE A 30 11.72 5.61 -4.32
N ALA A 31 10.54 5.22 -3.84
CA ALA A 31 9.35 6.06 -3.82
C ALA A 31 9.52 7.28 -2.89
N LEU A 32 10.11 7.08 -1.70
CA LEU A 32 10.47 8.15 -0.78
C LEU A 32 11.42 9.15 -1.43
N LYS A 33 12.49 8.67 -2.07
CA LYS A 33 13.46 9.54 -2.77
C LYS A 33 12.82 10.28 -3.94
N ALA A 34 11.98 9.62 -4.73
CA ALA A 34 11.29 10.22 -5.86
C ALA A 34 10.32 11.33 -5.43
N GLY A 35 9.65 11.14 -4.28
CA GLY A 35 8.77 12.14 -3.68
C GLY A 35 9.45 13.21 -2.83
N ASN A 36 10.77 13.13 -2.65
CA ASN A 36 11.54 13.97 -1.74
C ASN A 36 11.05 13.92 -0.28
N TRP A 37 10.79 12.71 0.21
CA TRP A 37 10.31 12.43 1.57
C TRP A 37 11.35 11.68 2.39
N GLU A 38 11.34 11.91 3.70
CA GLU A 38 11.95 11.01 4.67
C GLU A 38 10.90 10.08 5.29
N ALA A 39 11.32 8.91 5.80
CA ALA A 39 10.40 7.97 6.45
C ALA A 39 9.63 8.60 7.63
N LYS A 40 10.22 9.59 8.32
CA LYS A 40 9.57 10.30 9.42
C LYS A 40 8.41 11.18 8.96
N ASP A 41 8.43 11.68 7.71
CA ASP A 41 7.36 12.52 7.16
C ASP A 41 6.06 11.74 6.98
N LEU A 42 6.15 10.43 6.80
CA LEU A 42 4.98 9.56 6.65
C LEU A 42 4.08 9.54 7.90
N GLN A 43 4.62 9.87 9.08
CA GLN A 43 3.85 9.96 10.34
C GLN A 43 2.92 11.18 10.38
N ARG A 44 3.18 12.20 9.55
CA ARG A 44 2.35 13.41 9.44
C ARG A 44 1.65 13.54 8.09
N MET A 45 2.10 12.77 7.10
CA MET A 45 1.47 12.70 5.78
C MET A 45 0.07 12.10 5.92
N PRO A 46 -0.99 12.77 5.47
CA PRO A 46 -2.33 12.19 5.48
C PRO A 46 -2.40 11.05 4.46
N PHE A 47 -3.08 9.95 4.80
CA PHE A 47 -3.26 8.87 3.81
C PHE A 47 -4.17 9.32 2.65
N THR A 48 -5.07 10.29 2.89
CA THR A 48 -5.98 10.81 1.87
C THR A 48 -6.08 12.33 1.93
N LEU A 49 -6.12 12.98 0.77
CA LEU A 49 -6.41 14.41 0.64
C LEU A 49 -7.91 14.72 0.56
N LEU A 50 -8.77 13.70 0.59
CA LEU A 50 -10.23 13.85 0.49
C LEU A 50 -10.90 14.23 1.82
N ILE A 51 -10.20 14.07 2.94
CA ILE A 51 -10.68 14.35 4.29
C ILE A 51 -9.73 15.37 4.91
N ASP A 52 -10.25 16.53 5.34
CA ASP A 52 -9.46 17.60 5.94
C ASP A 52 -10.17 18.17 7.20
N PRO A 53 -9.57 18.07 8.41
CA PRO A 53 -8.30 17.41 8.70
C PRO A 53 -8.40 15.87 8.58
N CYS A 54 -7.40 15.25 7.93
CA CYS A 54 -7.33 13.79 7.84
C CYS A 54 -7.01 13.20 9.23
N PRO A 55 -7.82 12.25 9.75
CA PRO A 55 -7.66 11.76 11.12
C PRO A 55 -6.54 10.73 11.30
N CYS A 56 -5.88 10.32 10.21
CA CYS A 56 -4.97 9.18 10.19
C CYS A 56 -3.79 9.47 9.25
N SER A 57 -2.59 9.10 9.67
CA SER A 57 -1.37 9.20 8.87
C SER A 57 -1.24 8.08 7.84
N MET A 58 -0.34 8.27 6.87
CA MET A 58 0.02 7.26 5.88
C MET A 58 0.54 5.97 6.55
N ILE A 59 1.34 6.11 7.62
CA ILE A 59 1.83 4.95 8.38
C ILE A 59 0.68 4.20 9.03
N GLU A 60 -0.20 4.89 9.75
CA GLU A 60 -1.33 4.25 10.44
C GLU A 60 -2.26 3.55 9.46
N HIS A 61 -2.55 4.17 8.32
CA HIS A 61 -3.39 3.59 7.28
C HIS A 61 -2.79 2.31 6.69
N VAL A 62 -1.54 2.35 6.21
CA VAL A 62 -0.87 1.16 5.65
C VAL A 62 -0.85 0.01 6.65
N ARG A 63 -0.54 0.30 7.92
CA ARG A 63 -0.57 -0.71 8.99
C ARG A 63 -1.98 -1.26 9.20
N GLY A 64 -3.01 -0.41 9.21
CA GLY A 64 -4.41 -0.83 9.29
C GLY A 64 -4.79 -1.78 8.16
N VAL A 65 -4.43 -1.45 6.92
CA VAL A 65 -4.71 -2.28 5.74
C VAL A 65 -4.00 -3.63 5.83
N VAL A 66 -2.73 -3.68 6.22
CA VAL A 66 -2.00 -4.95 6.39
C VAL A 66 -2.64 -5.81 7.48
N ASN A 67 -2.95 -5.22 8.64
CA ASN A 67 -3.54 -5.96 9.76
C ASN A 67 -4.93 -6.52 9.42
N VAL A 68 -5.80 -5.73 8.78
CA VAL A 68 -7.12 -6.21 8.32
C VAL A 68 -6.95 -7.31 7.28
N SER A 69 -6.02 -7.14 6.32
CA SER A 69 -5.76 -8.13 5.28
C SER A 69 -5.32 -9.49 5.84
N VAL A 70 -4.34 -9.49 6.76
CA VAL A 70 -3.84 -10.72 7.39
C VAL A 70 -4.94 -11.43 8.19
N ASN A 71 -5.75 -10.68 8.95
CA ASN A 71 -6.82 -11.27 9.74
C ASN A 71 -7.98 -11.78 8.87
N ALA A 72 -8.32 -11.09 7.79
CA ALA A 72 -9.29 -11.55 6.81
C ALA A 72 -8.82 -12.85 6.14
N ALA A 73 -7.56 -12.92 5.69
CA ALA A 73 -6.99 -14.12 5.12
C ALA A 73 -7.02 -15.31 6.10
N LYS A 74 -6.69 -15.08 7.38
CA LYS A 74 -6.79 -16.09 8.44
C LYS A 74 -8.22 -16.59 8.62
N ALA A 75 -9.20 -15.69 8.65
CA ALA A 75 -10.61 -16.04 8.78
C ALA A 75 -11.11 -16.86 7.58
N LEU A 76 -10.77 -16.42 6.36
CA LEU A 76 -11.13 -17.13 5.13
C LEU A 76 -10.52 -18.53 5.09
N LYS A 77 -9.23 -18.67 5.41
CA LYS A 77 -8.53 -19.96 5.47
C LYS A 77 -9.15 -20.91 6.50
N GLY A 78 -9.59 -20.39 7.64
CA GLY A 78 -10.25 -21.18 8.69
C GLY A 78 -11.62 -21.73 8.31
N VAL A 79 -12.32 -21.12 7.35
CA VAL A 79 -13.66 -21.54 6.91
C VAL A 79 -13.63 -22.29 5.58
N TYR A 80 -12.79 -21.82 4.65
CA TYR A 80 -12.77 -22.29 3.26
C TYR A 80 -11.61 -23.24 2.95
N GLU A 81 -10.63 -23.35 3.85
CA GLU A 81 -9.48 -24.25 3.71
C GLU A 81 -8.84 -24.13 2.31
N ASP A 82 -8.74 -25.23 1.57
CA ASP A 82 -8.09 -25.27 0.25
C ASP A 82 -8.94 -24.72 -0.90
N LYS A 83 -10.20 -24.31 -0.65
CA LYS A 83 -11.08 -23.73 -1.67
C LYS A 83 -10.65 -22.32 -2.08
N VAL A 84 -9.93 -21.61 -1.19
CA VAL A 84 -9.38 -20.28 -1.46
C VAL A 84 -7.88 -20.30 -1.15
N LYS A 85 -7.07 -20.37 -2.20
CA LYS A 85 -5.62 -20.30 -2.07
C LYS A 85 -5.20 -18.84 -1.94
N ILE A 86 -4.50 -18.52 -0.86
CA ILE A 86 -3.98 -17.19 -0.57
C ILE A 86 -2.48 -17.32 -0.35
N ASN A 87 -1.69 -16.58 -1.13
CA ASN A 87 -0.27 -16.40 -0.87
C ASN A 87 -0.11 -15.28 0.17
N GLU A 88 0.21 -15.67 1.40
CA GLU A 88 0.34 -14.73 2.53
C GLU A 88 1.42 -13.66 2.29
N ASP A 89 2.57 -14.04 1.72
CA ASP A 89 3.66 -13.08 1.45
C ASP A 89 3.27 -12.07 0.36
N TYR A 90 2.52 -12.51 -0.67
CA TYR A 90 2.05 -11.62 -1.74
C TYR A 90 0.92 -10.70 -1.25
N LEU A 91 0.02 -11.22 -0.41
CA LEU A 91 -1.01 -10.43 0.25
C LEU A 91 -0.39 -9.30 1.09
N ILE A 92 0.60 -9.63 1.93
CA ILE A 92 1.26 -8.67 2.81
C ILE A 92 2.06 -7.66 1.98
N ALA A 93 2.83 -8.10 0.98
CA ALA A 93 3.56 -7.22 0.09
C ALA A 93 2.64 -6.27 -0.68
N GLY A 94 1.51 -6.78 -1.20
CA GLY A 94 0.49 -5.98 -1.88
C GLY A 94 -0.15 -4.95 -0.96
N ALA A 95 -0.51 -5.34 0.26
CA ALA A 95 -1.04 -4.41 1.27
C ALA A 95 -0.01 -3.34 1.68
N LEU A 96 1.27 -3.68 1.79
CA LEU A 96 2.34 -2.73 2.08
C LEU A 96 2.65 -1.78 0.91
N LEU A 97 2.26 -2.14 -0.32
CA LEU A 97 2.58 -1.36 -1.52
C LEU A 97 1.35 -0.71 -2.18
N HIS A 98 0.12 -1.03 -1.77
CA HIS A 98 -1.09 -0.61 -2.47
C HIS A 98 -1.13 0.90 -2.75
N ASP A 99 -0.73 1.70 -1.77
CA ASP A 99 -0.72 3.15 -1.83
C ASP A 99 0.67 3.76 -2.12
N ILE A 100 1.67 2.97 -2.50
CA ILE A 100 3.06 3.46 -2.62
C ILE A 100 3.21 4.61 -3.62
N GLY A 101 2.34 4.64 -4.65
CA GLY A 101 2.28 5.72 -5.62
C GLY A 101 1.91 7.08 -5.02
N LYS A 102 1.30 7.13 -3.82
CA LYS A 102 0.99 8.40 -3.13
C LYS A 102 2.24 9.21 -2.82
N LEU A 103 3.39 8.55 -2.64
CA LEU A 103 4.66 9.23 -2.39
C LEU A 103 5.12 10.09 -3.57
N VAL A 104 4.69 9.77 -4.80
CA VAL A 104 4.94 10.60 -5.99
C VAL A 104 3.69 11.38 -6.45
N GLU A 105 2.51 10.98 -5.98
CA GLU A 105 1.25 11.72 -6.19
C GLU A 105 1.19 12.98 -5.33
N TYR A 106 1.74 12.95 -4.12
CA TYR A 106 1.66 14.06 -3.17
C TYR A 106 2.95 14.90 -3.18
N LYS A 107 2.82 16.17 -2.82
CA LYS A 107 3.92 17.04 -2.42
C LYS A 107 3.49 17.88 -1.23
N GLU A 108 4.46 18.43 -0.51
CA GLU A 108 4.20 19.45 0.50
C GLU A 108 4.63 20.82 -0.01
N GLU A 109 3.76 21.81 0.17
CA GLU A 109 4.03 23.20 -0.19
C GLU A 109 3.45 24.11 0.89
N ASN A 110 4.29 24.99 1.46
CA ASN A 110 3.90 25.91 2.53
C ASN A 110 3.23 25.23 3.74
N GLY A 111 3.72 24.04 4.13
CA GLY A 111 3.22 23.27 5.26
C GLY A 111 1.87 22.57 5.01
N ARG A 112 1.43 22.47 3.75
CA ARG A 112 0.20 21.76 3.35
C ARG A 112 0.52 20.65 2.36
N PHE A 113 -0.12 19.50 2.56
CA PHE A 113 -0.09 18.39 1.60
C PHE A 113 -1.04 18.66 0.46
N ILE A 114 -0.54 18.61 -0.77
CA ILE A 114 -1.32 18.83 -1.98
C ILE A 114 -0.92 17.82 -3.07
N GLN A 115 -1.78 17.65 -4.07
CA GLN A 115 -1.48 16.80 -5.21
C GLN A 115 -0.39 17.44 -6.10
N SER A 116 0.61 16.66 -6.48
CA SER A 116 1.66 17.03 -7.42
C SER A 116 1.10 17.16 -8.84
N ASN A 117 1.83 17.83 -9.74
CA ASN A 117 1.41 17.91 -11.15
C ASN A 117 1.34 16.52 -11.80
N GLY A 118 2.26 15.62 -11.44
CA GLY A 118 2.22 14.23 -11.88
C GLY A 118 1.01 13.50 -11.31
N GLY A 119 0.70 13.72 -10.03
CA GLY A 119 -0.43 13.10 -9.36
C GLY A 119 -1.81 13.46 -9.93
N LYS A 120 -1.94 14.69 -10.45
CA LYS A 120 -3.15 15.13 -11.18
C LYS A 120 -3.37 14.37 -12.49
N LEU A 121 -2.32 13.78 -13.07
CA LEU A 121 -2.35 13.08 -14.35
C LEU A 121 -2.31 11.56 -14.19
N VAL A 122 -1.55 11.07 -13.20
CA VAL A 122 -1.29 9.65 -12.97
C VAL A 122 -1.54 9.34 -11.50
N ARG A 123 -2.64 8.64 -11.22
CA ARG A 123 -3.03 8.25 -9.87
C ARG A 123 -2.14 7.17 -9.28
N HIS A 124 -2.13 7.11 -7.95
CA HIS A 124 -1.26 6.26 -7.14
C HIS A 124 -1.29 4.76 -7.49
N PRO A 125 -2.39 4.14 -7.96
CA PRO A 125 -2.34 2.72 -8.32
C PRO A 125 -1.46 2.51 -9.57
N ILE A 126 -1.54 3.43 -10.54
CA ILE A 126 -0.76 3.37 -11.79
C ILE A 126 0.71 3.69 -11.51
N SER A 127 0.99 4.77 -10.79
CA SER A 127 2.37 5.14 -10.45
C SER A 127 3.01 4.12 -9.49
N GLY A 128 2.22 3.51 -8.60
CA GLY A 128 2.65 2.43 -7.71
C GLY A 128 3.10 1.19 -8.47
N VAL A 129 2.35 0.75 -9.49
CA VAL A 129 2.78 -0.33 -10.40
C VAL A 129 4.07 0.06 -11.11
N GLY A 130 4.19 1.29 -11.61
CA GLY A 130 5.40 1.77 -12.27
C GLY A 130 6.65 1.70 -11.39
N LEU A 131 6.53 2.07 -10.10
CA LEU A 131 7.61 1.96 -9.12
C LEU A 131 8.01 0.50 -8.85
N CYS A 132 7.04 -0.42 -8.86
CA CYS A 132 7.25 -1.84 -8.61
C CYS A 132 7.87 -2.59 -9.80
N TYR A 133 7.45 -2.24 -11.03
CA TYR A 133 7.84 -2.94 -12.25
C TYR A 133 9.36 -3.02 -12.42
N GLY A 134 10.06 -1.91 -12.22
CA GLY A 134 11.52 -1.85 -12.34
C GLY A 134 12.30 -2.59 -11.25
N GLN A 135 11.64 -3.06 -10.18
CA GLN A 135 12.28 -3.77 -9.06
C GLN A 135 12.02 -5.28 -9.05
N GLY A 136 11.34 -5.81 -10.07
CA GLY A 136 11.05 -7.24 -10.17
C GLY A 136 10.11 -7.73 -9.07
N ILE A 137 9.16 -6.87 -8.66
CA ILE A 137 8.02 -7.27 -7.83
C ILE A 137 7.14 -8.24 -8.66
N PRO A 138 6.65 -9.35 -8.08
CA PRO A 138 5.78 -10.30 -8.78
C PRO A 138 4.53 -9.62 -9.37
N GLU A 139 4.06 -10.14 -10.51
CA GLU A 139 2.89 -9.59 -11.21
C GLU A 139 1.62 -9.66 -10.36
N GLU A 140 1.48 -10.68 -9.51
CA GLU A 140 0.37 -10.83 -8.58
C GLU A 140 0.35 -9.71 -7.53
N VAL A 141 1.52 -9.28 -7.05
CA VAL A 141 1.64 -8.15 -6.12
C VAL A 141 1.34 -6.84 -6.84
N MET A 142 1.84 -6.67 -8.07
CA MET A 142 1.50 -5.51 -8.90
C MET A 142 0.01 -5.47 -9.25
N HIS A 143 -0.64 -6.61 -9.43
CA HIS A 143 -2.08 -6.71 -9.66
C HIS A 143 -2.89 -6.25 -8.47
N ILE A 144 -2.47 -6.58 -7.23
CA ILE A 144 -3.07 -6.02 -6.01
C ILE A 144 -3.01 -4.49 -6.05
N ILE A 145 -1.84 -3.92 -6.33
CA ILE A 145 -1.65 -2.47 -6.41
C ILE A 145 -2.52 -1.87 -7.52
N ALA A 146 -2.53 -2.45 -8.71
CA ALA A 146 -3.30 -1.95 -9.85
C ALA A 146 -4.81 -1.95 -9.60
N SER A 147 -5.31 -2.92 -8.83
CA SER A 147 -6.74 -3.19 -8.71
C SER A 147 -7.34 -2.88 -7.33
N HIS A 148 -6.55 -2.44 -6.34
CA HIS A 148 -7.09 -2.18 -4.99
C HIS A 148 -8.09 -1.02 -4.93
N SER A 149 -8.01 -0.05 -5.85
CA SER A 149 -8.89 1.12 -5.90
C SER A 149 -9.84 1.07 -7.10
N TRP A 150 -10.47 2.21 -7.42
CA TRP A 150 -11.47 2.36 -8.49
C TRP A 150 -10.95 1.98 -9.88
N GLU A 151 -9.64 2.10 -10.17
CA GLU A 151 -9.04 1.63 -11.43
C GLU A 151 -9.27 0.12 -11.63
N GLY A 152 -9.39 -0.62 -10.52
CA GLY A 152 -9.62 -2.04 -10.51
C GLY A 152 -11.06 -2.48 -10.74
N ASP A 153 -12.05 -1.58 -10.77
CA ASP A 153 -13.48 -1.95 -10.76
C ASP A 153 -13.92 -2.73 -12.00
N HIS A 154 -13.21 -2.54 -13.12
CA HIS A 154 -13.45 -3.26 -14.37
C HIS A 154 -12.46 -4.41 -14.58
N SER A 155 -11.68 -4.76 -13.56
CA SER A 155 -10.68 -5.83 -13.59
C SER A 155 -11.09 -6.99 -12.71
N ARG A 156 -10.68 -8.21 -13.08
CA ARG A 156 -10.82 -9.36 -12.18
C ARG A 156 -9.78 -9.23 -11.06
N ARG A 157 -10.22 -9.20 -9.81
CA ARG A 157 -9.33 -9.24 -8.64
C ARG A 157 -8.95 -10.69 -8.28
N THR A 158 -7.68 -10.93 -7.96
CA THR A 158 -7.24 -12.18 -7.30
C THR A 158 -7.79 -12.23 -5.87
N PRO A 159 -7.79 -13.40 -5.19
CA PRO A 159 -8.19 -13.47 -3.78
C PRO A 159 -7.48 -12.44 -2.89
N GLU A 160 -6.17 -12.26 -3.07
CA GLU A 160 -5.37 -11.27 -2.35
C GLU A 160 -5.82 -9.84 -2.66
N ALA A 161 -6.06 -9.52 -3.94
CA ALA A 161 -6.51 -8.20 -4.35
C ALA A 161 -7.93 -7.88 -3.84
N ILE A 162 -8.82 -8.88 -3.76
CA ILE A 162 -10.15 -8.72 -3.13
C ILE A 162 -9.99 -8.36 -1.67
N ILE A 163 -9.12 -9.06 -0.94
CA ILE A 163 -8.89 -8.81 0.48
C ILE A 163 -8.32 -7.40 0.69
N VAL A 164 -7.28 -7.01 -0.06
CA VAL A 164 -6.64 -5.69 0.09
C VAL A 164 -7.59 -4.57 -0.29
N HIS A 165 -8.38 -4.73 -1.36
CA HIS A 165 -9.42 -3.76 -1.74
C HIS A 165 -10.42 -3.52 -0.59
N HIS A 166 -10.99 -4.58 -0.02
CA HIS A 166 -11.94 -4.42 1.08
C HIS A 166 -11.27 -3.96 2.38
N ALA A 167 -10.02 -4.34 2.63
CA ALA A 167 -9.26 -3.87 3.78
C ALA A 167 -8.97 -2.37 3.69
N ASP A 168 -8.55 -1.88 2.52
CA ASP A 168 -8.37 -0.44 2.24
C ASP A 168 -9.66 0.34 2.47
N PHE A 169 -10.75 -0.08 1.81
CA PHE A 169 -12.03 0.60 1.93
C PHE A 169 -12.59 0.56 3.36
N THR A 170 -12.43 -0.55 4.08
CA THR A 170 -12.79 -0.61 5.52
C THR A 170 -12.00 0.40 6.34
N ASN A 171 -10.70 0.55 6.06
CA ASN A 171 -9.84 1.51 6.76
C ASN A 171 -10.07 2.97 6.32
N PHE A 172 -10.69 3.21 5.17
CA PHE A 172 -11.00 4.54 4.64
C PHE A 172 -12.41 5.02 4.99
N GLU A 173 -13.44 4.20 4.74
CA GLU A 173 -14.85 4.61 4.81
C GLU A 173 -15.35 4.89 6.22
N GLN A 174 -14.73 4.31 7.25
CA GLN A 174 -15.02 4.63 8.65
C GLN A 174 -14.75 6.10 9.02
N PHE A 175 -14.00 6.83 8.20
CA PHE A 175 -13.65 8.23 8.39
C PHE A 175 -14.44 9.19 7.47
N LYS A 176 -15.34 8.66 6.63
CA LYS A 176 -16.22 9.48 5.77
C LYS A 176 -17.48 9.94 6.47
#